data_AF-N1PB67-F1
#
_entry.id   AF-N1PB67-F1
#
_cell.length_a   1.000
_cell.length_b   1.000
_cell.length_c   1.000
_cell.angle_alpha   90.00
_cell.angle_beta   90.00
_cell.angle_gamma   90.00
#
_symmetry.space_group_name_H-M   'P 1'
#
loop_
_entity.id
_entity.type
_entity.pdbx_description
1 polymer ?
#
loop_
_entity_poly.entity_id
_entity_poly.type
_entity_poly.pdbx_seq_one_letter_code
_entity_poly.pdbx_strand_id
1 'polypeptide(L)'
;MHESICLLWLKLLASLYAIVCCYILFRRCNVGDTVLLCLDERHDHYVVFTVGTTLHFLHSDCLDALSLRTGPGEARRSWVLAEILDKEYCQAKKPQNRFKVPVGAKFYRVRARPWSRDSSTSSTYRDQFLAVHGAPASLSDVARSPPLHQDSTIQRAYDEGSSPSSPMKRDKDSR
;
A
#
# COMPACT_ATOMS: atom_id res chain seq x y z
N MET A 1 -15.88 -32.96 -18.59
CA MET A 1 -15.82 -33.09 -17.12
C MET A 1 -14.47 -32.69 -16.50
N HIS A 2 -13.38 -32.59 -17.28
CA HIS A 2 -12.04 -32.23 -16.77
C HIS A 2 -11.85 -30.71 -16.51
N GLU A 3 -12.46 -29.86 -17.34
CA GLU A 3 -12.41 -28.39 -17.23
C GLU A 3 -12.93 -27.84 -15.90
N SER A 4 -14.00 -28.44 -15.35
CA SER A 4 -14.62 -27.99 -14.11
C SER A 4 -13.77 -28.29 -12.87
N ILE A 5 -12.96 -29.34 -12.92
CA ILE A 5 -12.09 -29.77 -11.82
C ILE A 5 -10.89 -28.82 -11.73
N CYS A 6 -10.24 -28.50 -12.86
CA CYS A 6 -9.16 -27.50 -12.89
C CYS A 6 -9.62 -26.13 -12.37
N LEU A 7 -10.82 -25.66 -12.75
CA LEU A 7 -11.36 -24.39 -12.25
C LEU A 7 -11.68 -24.44 -10.75
N LEU A 8 -12.15 -25.58 -10.23
CA LEU A 8 -12.39 -25.75 -8.81
C LEU A 8 -11.07 -25.78 -8.02
N TRP A 9 -10.06 -26.48 -8.51
CA TRP A 9 -8.72 -26.50 -7.91
C TRP A 9 -8.03 -25.14 -7.98
N LEU A 10 -8.16 -24.40 -9.09
CA LEU A 10 -7.61 -23.06 -9.21
C LEU A 10 -8.32 -22.07 -8.26
N LYS A 11 -9.64 -22.20 -8.09
CA LYS A 11 -10.41 -21.44 -7.10
C LYS A 11 -10.03 -21.81 -5.66
N LEU A 12 -9.82 -23.10 -5.38
CA LEU A 12 -9.40 -23.57 -4.06
C LEU A 12 -7.96 -23.17 -3.74
N LEU A 13 -7.05 -23.21 -4.71
CA LEU A 13 -5.67 -22.76 -4.57
C LEU A 13 -5.57 -21.24 -4.46
N ALA A 14 -6.34 -20.49 -5.24
CA ALA A 14 -6.45 -19.04 -5.09
C ALA A 14 -7.08 -18.67 -3.74
N SER A 15 -8.08 -19.43 -3.27
CA SER A 15 -8.66 -19.27 -1.95
C SER A 15 -7.65 -19.58 -0.85
N LEU A 16 -6.93 -20.70 -0.91
CA LEU A 16 -5.87 -21.08 0.02
C LEU A 16 -4.71 -20.08 0.03
N TYR A 17 -4.27 -19.60 -1.13
CA TYR A 17 -3.22 -18.59 -1.27
C TYR A 17 -3.68 -17.22 -0.76
N ALA A 18 -4.92 -16.82 -1.06
CA ALA A 18 -5.53 -15.64 -0.47
C ALA A 18 -5.67 -15.78 1.04
N ILE A 19 -6.01 -16.96 1.57
CA ILE A 19 -6.08 -17.23 3.01
C ILE A 19 -4.69 -17.16 3.66
N VAL A 20 -3.64 -17.68 3.02
CA VAL A 20 -2.25 -17.66 3.54
C VAL A 20 -1.63 -16.26 3.44
N CYS A 21 -1.80 -15.55 2.33
CA CYS A 21 -1.38 -14.14 2.20
C CYS A 21 -2.21 -13.22 3.10
N CYS A 22 -3.51 -13.47 3.22
CA CYS A 22 -4.36 -12.75 4.16
C CYS A 22 -3.88 -13.03 5.59
N TYR A 23 -3.58 -14.26 6.01
CA TYR A 23 -3.10 -14.58 7.37
C TYR A 23 -1.91 -13.70 7.84
N ILE A 24 -1.03 -13.29 6.91
CA ILE A 24 0.11 -12.39 7.20
C ILE A 24 -0.31 -10.92 7.30
N LEU A 25 -1.30 -10.46 6.50
CA LEU A 25 -1.94 -9.12 6.57
C LEU A 25 -3.09 -9.03 7.60
N PHE A 26 -3.52 -10.17 8.15
CA PHE A 26 -4.84 -10.37 8.76
C PHE A 26 -4.93 -9.92 10.23
N ARG A 27 -3.81 -9.79 10.95
CA ARG A 27 -3.93 -9.67 12.41
C ARG A 27 -4.56 -8.36 12.87
N ARG A 28 -4.53 -7.29 12.07
CA ARG A 28 -5.25 -6.05 12.39
C ARG A 28 -5.70 -5.37 11.10
N CYS A 29 -6.95 -4.90 11.10
CA CYS A 29 -7.45 -3.96 10.11
C CYS A 29 -7.47 -2.59 10.80
N ASN A 30 -6.32 -1.94 10.78
CA ASN A 30 -6.09 -0.59 11.28
C ASN A 30 -5.96 0.40 10.11
N VAL A 31 -5.98 1.68 10.45
CA VAL A 31 -5.63 2.75 9.52
C VAL A 31 -4.19 2.58 9.05
N GLY A 32 -3.96 2.73 7.75
CA GLY A 32 -2.67 2.52 7.08
C GLY A 32 -2.45 1.08 6.58
N ASP A 33 -3.27 0.12 7.01
CA ASP A 33 -3.11 -1.26 6.56
C ASP A 33 -3.63 -1.43 5.12
N THR A 34 -2.87 -2.19 4.32
CA THR A 34 -3.34 -2.67 3.02
C THR A 34 -4.27 -3.86 3.23
N VAL A 35 -5.42 -3.85 2.58
CA VAL A 35 -6.45 -4.87 2.71
C VAL A 35 -6.99 -5.31 1.36
N LEU A 36 -7.54 -6.52 1.33
CA LEU A 36 -8.34 -7.01 0.23
C LEU A 36 -9.81 -6.71 0.51
N LEU A 37 -10.45 -5.92 -0.35
CA LEU A 37 -11.89 -5.68 -0.32
C LEU A 37 -12.56 -6.62 -1.33
N CYS A 38 -13.57 -7.36 -0.90
CA CYS A 38 -14.34 -8.27 -1.75
C CYS A 38 -15.82 -7.87 -1.76
N LEU A 39 -16.49 -8.03 -2.89
CA LEU A 39 -17.93 -7.89 -2.97
C LEU A 39 -18.59 -9.07 -2.22
N ASP A 40 -19.39 -8.75 -1.20
CA ASP A 40 -20.24 -9.72 -0.52
C ASP A 40 -21.66 -9.59 -1.07
N GLU A 41 -22.09 -10.59 -1.85
CA GLU A 41 -23.41 -10.61 -2.50
C GLU A 41 -24.58 -10.69 -1.51
N ARG A 42 -24.36 -11.24 -0.31
CA ARG A 42 -25.42 -11.37 0.70
C ARG A 42 -25.80 -9.99 1.25
N HIS A 43 -24.77 -9.20 1.52
CA HIS A 43 -24.93 -7.85 2.05
C HIS A 43 -25.11 -6.83 0.93
N ASP A 44 -24.64 -7.13 -0.28
CA ASP A 44 -24.52 -6.23 -1.43
C ASP A 44 -23.54 -5.06 -1.20
N HIS A 45 -22.50 -5.32 -0.40
CA HIS A 45 -21.47 -4.35 -0.02
C HIS A 45 -20.08 -4.92 -0.23
N TYR A 46 -19.09 -4.04 -0.42
CA TYR A 46 -17.71 -4.44 -0.32
C TYR A 46 -17.31 -4.60 1.15
N VAL A 47 -16.66 -5.71 1.49
CA VAL A 47 -16.25 -6.06 2.84
C VAL A 47 -14.76 -6.40 2.83
N VAL A 48 -14.04 -6.02 3.89
CA VAL A 48 -12.65 -6.46 4.08
C VAL A 48 -12.62 -7.98 4.23
N PHE A 49 -11.86 -8.65 3.38
CA PHE A 49 -11.59 -10.08 3.50
C PHE A 49 -10.72 -10.32 4.75
N THR A 50 -11.32 -10.95 5.75
CA THR A 50 -10.71 -11.16 7.07
C THR A 50 -11.22 -12.49 7.64
N VAL A 51 -10.39 -13.23 8.37
CA VAL A 51 -10.75 -14.47 9.11
C VAL A 51 -11.46 -14.15 10.44
N GLY A 52 -11.70 -12.88 10.76
CA GLY A 52 -12.37 -12.43 11.97
C GLY A 52 -13.89 -12.58 11.87
N THR A 53 -14.56 -12.63 13.03
CA THR A 53 -16.04 -12.67 13.10
C THR A 53 -16.69 -11.31 12.93
N THR A 54 -15.92 -10.23 13.05
CA THR A 54 -16.42 -8.86 12.89
C THR A 54 -16.29 -8.43 11.43
N LEU A 55 -17.39 -7.99 10.84
CA LEU A 55 -17.42 -7.48 9.47
C LEU A 55 -16.89 -6.04 9.40
N HIS A 56 -16.23 -5.70 8.29
CA HIS A 56 -15.76 -4.34 8.00
C HIS A 56 -16.28 -3.92 6.63
N PHE A 57 -17.37 -3.19 6.62
CA PHE A 57 -18.03 -2.71 5.40
C PHE A 57 -17.33 -1.47 4.85
N LEU A 58 -17.11 -1.43 3.54
CA LEU A 58 -16.62 -0.24 2.86
C LEU A 58 -17.69 0.87 2.87
N HIS A 59 -17.25 2.10 3.13
CA HIS A 59 -18.09 3.28 3.01
C HIS A 59 -18.44 3.58 1.54
N SER A 60 -19.69 3.97 1.25
CA SER A 60 -20.18 4.27 -0.11
C SER A 60 -19.35 5.33 -0.84
N ASP A 61 -18.89 6.35 -0.11
CA ASP A 61 -18.11 7.47 -0.65
C ASP A 61 -16.75 7.04 -1.22
N CYS A 62 -16.27 5.83 -0.87
CA CYS A 62 -15.03 5.28 -1.38
C CYS A 62 -15.23 4.48 -2.68
N LEU A 63 -16.47 4.19 -3.10
CA LEU A 63 -16.74 3.36 -4.28
C LEU A 63 -16.22 4.00 -5.57
N ASP A 64 -16.36 5.31 -5.72
CA ASP A 64 -15.90 6.05 -6.90
C ASP A 64 -14.37 6.09 -6.97
N ALA A 65 -13.73 6.45 -5.85
CA ALA A 65 -12.27 6.51 -5.74
C ALA A 65 -11.60 5.16 -6.02
N LEU A 66 -12.27 4.05 -5.68
CA LEU A 66 -11.79 2.68 -5.91
C LEU A 66 -12.23 2.10 -7.27
N SER A 67 -12.96 2.87 -8.08
CA SER A 67 -13.54 2.41 -9.36
C SER A 67 -14.39 1.13 -9.19
N LEU A 68 -15.15 1.08 -8.10
CA LEU A 68 -16.04 -0.03 -7.73
C LEU A 68 -17.51 0.26 -8.07
N ARG A 69 -17.85 1.52 -8.38
CA ARG A 69 -19.13 1.82 -9.00
C ARG A 69 -19.19 1.19 -10.37
N THR A 70 -20.36 0.71 -10.71
CA THR A 70 -20.58 -0.05 -11.93
C THR A 70 -21.66 0.67 -12.71
N GLY A 71 -21.34 1.05 -13.94
CA GLY A 71 -22.31 1.66 -14.83
C GLY A 71 -23.42 0.67 -15.21
N PRO A 72 -24.53 1.16 -15.77
CA PRO A 72 -25.57 0.28 -16.32
C PRO A 72 -24.96 -0.67 -17.37
N GLY A 73 -25.05 -1.98 -17.13
CA GLY A 73 -24.55 -3.02 -18.05
C GLY A 73 -23.10 -3.46 -17.85
N GLU A 74 -22.36 -2.86 -16.92
CA GLU A 74 -21.00 -3.29 -16.59
C GLU A 74 -21.02 -4.34 -15.44
N ALA A 75 -20.05 -5.25 -15.43
CA ALA A 75 -19.92 -6.23 -14.37
C ALA A 75 -19.22 -5.60 -13.16
N ARG A 76 -19.78 -5.77 -11.95
CA ARG A 76 -19.16 -5.26 -10.72
C ARG A 76 -17.83 -5.97 -10.49
N ARG A 77 -16.78 -5.21 -10.22
CA ARG A 77 -15.47 -5.79 -9.88
C ARG A 77 -15.61 -6.62 -8.59
N SER A 78 -15.22 -7.90 -8.61
CA SER A 78 -15.41 -8.78 -7.46
C SER A 78 -14.50 -8.45 -6.26
N TRP A 79 -13.33 -7.86 -6.49
CA TRP A 79 -12.38 -7.51 -5.43
C TRP A 79 -11.42 -6.38 -5.83
N VAL A 80 -10.82 -5.70 -4.84
CA VAL A 80 -9.76 -4.70 -5.04
C VAL A 80 -8.82 -4.63 -3.84
N LEU A 81 -7.56 -4.27 -4.07
CA LEU A 81 -6.62 -3.92 -2.99
C LEU A 81 -6.76 -2.45 -2.63
N ALA A 82 -6.81 -2.16 -1.34
CA ALA A 82 -7.02 -0.81 -0.84
C ALA A 82 -6.27 -0.58 0.48
N GLU A 83 -5.97 0.67 0.79
CA GLU A 83 -5.41 1.08 2.09
C GLU A 83 -6.51 1.70 2.96
N ILE A 84 -6.60 1.27 4.23
CA ILE A 84 -7.59 1.80 5.17
C ILE A 84 -7.21 3.22 5.61
N LEU A 85 -8.14 4.15 5.45
CA LEU A 85 -7.99 5.54 5.87
C LEU A 85 -8.62 5.82 7.23
N ASP A 86 -9.76 5.18 7.50
CA ASP A 86 -10.54 5.42 8.70
C ASP A 86 -11.42 4.21 9.01
N LYS A 87 -11.81 4.07 10.27
CA LYS A 87 -12.59 2.95 10.77
C LYS A 87 -13.50 3.40 11.92
N GLU A 88 -14.80 3.31 11.67
CA GLU A 88 -15.84 3.63 12.63
C GLU A 88 -16.50 2.35 13.16
N TYR A 89 -16.71 2.26 14.47
CA TYR A 89 -17.47 1.17 15.07
C TYR A 89 -18.97 1.46 15.03
N CYS A 90 -19.73 0.51 14.51
CA CYS A 90 -21.17 0.65 14.30
C CYS A 90 -21.95 -0.50 14.95
N GLN A 91 -23.21 -0.22 15.28
CA GLN A 91 -24.17 -1.22 15.71
C GLN A 91 -25.50 -1.03 14.96
N ALA A 92 -26.03 -2.12 14.42
CA ALA A 92 -27.32 -2.11 13.76
C ALA A 92 -28.46 -1.91 14.76
N LYS A 93 -29.22 -0.82 14.61
CA LYS A 93 -30.36 -0.50 15.48
C LYS A 93 -31.71 -0.91 14.89
N LYS A 94 -31.79 -1.13 13.57
CA LYS A 94 -33.02 -1.41 12.82
C LYS A 94 -32.96 -2.78 12.14
N PRO A 95 -34.06 -3.55 12.11
CA PRO A 95 -34.08 -4.87 11.48
C PRO A 95 -33.88 -4.81 9.97
N GLN A 96 -34.47 -3.81 9.31
CA GLN A 96 -34.24 -3.51 7.91
C GLN A 96 -33.22 -2.37 7.80
N ASN A 97 -31.93 -2.72 7.84
CA ASN A 97 -30.85 -1.77 7.64
C ASN A 97 -30.13 -2.02 6.31
N ARG A 98 -29.50 -0.97 5.77
CA ARG A 98 -28.82 -1.01 4.47
C ARG A 98 -27.67 -2.03 4.39
N PHE A 99 -27.15 -2.49 5.53
CA PHE A 99 -26.09 -3.48 5.59
C PHE A 99 -26.62 -4.92 5.64
N LYS A 100 -27.94 -5.11 5.74
CA LYS A 100 -28.63 -6.42 5.79
C LYS A 100 -28.13 -7.33 6.91
N VAL A 101 -27.64 -6.75 8.01
CA VAL A 101 -27.21 -7.48 9.20
C VAL A 101 -28.31 -7.52 10.26
N PRO A 102 -28.33 -8.49 11.19
CA PRO A 102 -29.30 -8.55 12.28
C PRO A 102 -29.27 -7.32 13.19
N VAL A 103 -30.38 -7.03 13.88
CA VAL A 103 -30.41 -6.01 14.94
C VAL A 103 -29.42 -6.38 16.04
N GLY A 104 -28.72 -5.37 16.56
CA GLY A 104 -27.71 -5.55 17.59
C GLY A 104 -26.35 -6.00 17.06
N ALA A 105 -26.26 -6.41 15.79
CA ALA A 105 -24.99 -6.79 15.17
C ALA A 105 -24.01 -5.61 15.21
N LYS A 106 -22.77 -5.93 15.58
CA LYS A 106 -21.64 -5.00 15.71
C LYS A 106 -20.69 -5.22 14.56
N PHE A 107 -20.29 -4.14 13.90
CA PHE A 107 -19.42 -4.17 12.72
C PHE A 107 -18.63 -2.88 12.62
N TYR A 108 -17.65 -2.85 11.73
CA TYR A 108 -16.94 -1.63 11.37
C TYR A 108 -17.39 -1.10 10.02
N ARG A 109 -17.39 0.22 9.88
CA ARG A 109 -17.49 0.91 8.60
C ARG A 109 -16.14 1.55 8.31
N VAL A 110 -15.50 1.17 7.22
CA VAL A 110 -14.15 1.61 6.86
C VAL A 110 -14.17 2.54 5.65
N ARG A 111 -13.31 3.54 5.66
CA ARG A 111 -12.96 4.31 4.47
C ARG A 111 -11.63 3.79 3.95
N ALA A 112 -11.48 3.74 2.62
CA ALA A 112 -10.26 3.26 2.00
C ALA A 112 -9.95 4.03 0.72
N ARG A 113 -8.69 3.99 0.29
CA ARG A 113 -8.21 4.49 -1.00
C ARG A 113 -7.59 3.37 -1.83
N PRO A 114 -7.48 3.52 -3.16
CA PRO A 114 -6.74 2.58 -3.99
C PRO A 114 -5.34 2.34 -3.42
N TRP A 115 -4.93 1.07 -3.38
CA TRP A 115 -3.56 0.75 -3.02
C TRP A 115 -2.64 1.06 -4.20
N SER A 116 -1.69 1.96 -4.00
CA SER A 116 -0.61 2.22 -4.96
C SER A 116 0.60 1.36 -4.59
N ARG A 117 1.12 0.62 -5.56
CA ARG A 117 2.33 -0.22 -5.40
C ARG A 117 3.61 0.61 -5.28
N ASP A 118 3.52 1.93 -5.37
CA ASP A 118 4.64 2.85 -5.17
C ASP A 118 5.00 2.93 -3.68
N SER A 119 5.57 1.84 -3.17
CA SER A 119 6.38 1.86 -1.96
C SER A 119 7.69 2.60 -2.29
N SER A 120 7.60 3.92 -2.43
CA SER A 120 8.74 4.80 -2.17
C SER A 120 8.21 6.18 -1.82
N THR A 121 8.52 6.65 -0.63
CA THR A 121 9.48 7.75 -0.41
C THR A 121 10.12 8.41 -1.67
N SER A 122 9.34 8.71 -2.71
CA SER A 122 9.81 9.29 -3.99
C SER A 122 8.88 10.36 -4.54
N SER A 123 7.61 10.41 -4.13
CA SER A 123 6.74 11.56 -4.47
C SER A 123 7.24 12.83 -3.79
N THR A 124 7.70 12.74 -2.54
CA THR A 124 8.38 13.86 -1.88
C THR A 124 9.68 14.24 -2.59
N TYR A 125 10.47 13.28 -3.11
CA TYR A 125 11.73 13.61 -3.79
C TYR A 125 11.52 14.19 -5.20
N ARG A 126 10.52 13.74 -5.98
CA ARG A 126 10.16 14.40 -7.25
C ARG A 126 9.60 15.79 -7.02
N ASP A 127 8.68 15.97 -6.07
CA ASP A 127 8.10 17.29 -5.80
C ASP A 127 9.13 18.23 -5.18
N GLN A 128 10.01 17.75 -4.30
CA GLN A 128 11.11 18.53 -3.74
C GLN A 128 12.22 18.84 -4.76
N PHE A 129 12.53 17.93 -5.67
CA PHE A 129 13.47 18.17 -6.76
C PHE A 129 12.90 19.16 -7.79
N LEU A 130 11.61 19.07 -8.14
CA LEU A 130 10.94 20.02 -9.02
C LEU A 130 10.79 21.41 -8.37
N ALA A 131 10.56 21.46 -7.04
CA ALA A 131 10.49 22.71 -6.30
C ALA A 131 11.85 23.41 -6.14
N VAL A 132 12.96 22.64 -6.06
CA VAL A 132 14.33 23.20 -5.90
C VAL A 132 15.01 23.48 -7.24
N HIS A 133 14.81 22.64 -8.26
CA HIS A 133 15.54 22.73 -9.53
C HIS A 133 14.70 23.19 -10.71
N GLY A 134 13.39 23.38 -10.53
CA GLY A 134 12.47 23.71 -11.62
C GLY A 134 12.27 22.54 -12.59
N ALA A 135 11.16 22.56 -13.33
CA ALA A 135 10.95 21.60 -14.41
C ALA A 135 11.99 21.85 -15.52
N PRO A 136 12.70 20.83 -16.03
CA PRO A 136 13.52 21.02 -17.22
C PRO A 136 12.61 21.43 -18.37
N ALA A 137 12.98 22.50 -19.06
CA ALA A 137 12.34 22.90 -20.31
C ALA A 137 12.38 21.74 -21.31
N SER A 138 11.36 21.67 -22.16
CA SER A 138 11.08 20.64 -23.14
C SER A 138 12.30 20.15 -23.94
N LEU A 139 12.28 18.86 -24.28
CA LEU A 139 13.23 18.13 -25.14
C LEU A 139 13.24 18.62 -26.62
N SER A 140 13.68 19.86 -26.87
CA SER A 140 13.97 20.33 -28.24
C SER A 140 15.42 20.67 -28.52
N ASP A 141 16.30 20.77 -27.52
CA ASP A 141 17.65 21.31 -27.74
C ASP A 141 18.76 20.40 -27.18
N VAL A 142 18.94 19.24 -27.80
CA VAL A 142 20.17 18.43 -27.68
C VAL A 142 21.04 18.71 -28.90
N ALA A 143 21.82 19.78 -28.86
CA ALA A 143 22.99 19.94 -29.71
C ALA A 143 23.93 21.02 -29.15
N ARG A 144 24.80 20.65 -28.22
CA ARG A 144 26.22 21.07 -28.14
C ARG A 144 26.78 20.69 -26.77
N SER A 145 27.58 19.64 -26.75
CA SER A 145 28.63 19.51 -25.74
C SER A 145 29.79 20.42 -26.13
N PRO A 146 30.43 21.13 -25.18
CA PRO A 146 31.83 21.48 -25.25
C PRO A 146 32.66 20.64 -24.27
N PRO A 147 33.98 20.58 -24.47
CA PRO A 147 34.82 19.44 -24.08
C PRO A 147 35.37 19.53 -22.66
N LEU A 148 35.80 18.36 -22.16
CA LEU A 148 36.70 18.19 -21.03
C LEU A 148 37.94 19.09 -21.18
N HIS A 149 38.22 19.91 -20.16
CA HIS A 149 39.55 20.48 -19.96
C HIS A 149 39.91 20.50 -18.46
N GLN A 150 41.16 20.15 -18.21
CA GLN A 150 41.82 19.84 -16.94
C GLN A 150 41.89 20.98 -15.92
N ASP A 151 42.05 20.55 -14.67
CA ASP A 151 42.44 21.26 -13.45
C ASP A 151 43.27 22.55 -13.62
N SER A 152 42.96 23.55 -12.80
CA SER A 152 43.95 24.15 -11.90
C SER A 152 43.34 25.16 -10.93
N THR A 153 43.77 25.06 -9.67
CA THR A 153 43.75 26.12 -8.65
C THR A 153 42.48 26.31 -7.84
N ILE A 154 42.28 25.48 -6.79
CA ILE A 154 42.17 25.98 -5.40
C ILE A 154 42.82 24.93 -4.48
N GLN A 155 44.15 25.03 -4.33
CA GLN A 155 44.84 24.50 -3.17
C GLN A 155 45.04 25.68 -2.21
N ARG A 156 44.28 25.72 -1.11
CA ARG A 156 44.70 26.30 0.19
C ARG A 156 43.60 26.10 1.24
N ALA A 157 44.05 25.64 2.42
CA ALA A 157 43.29 25.07 3.54
C ALA A 157 42.76 23.66 3.20
N TYR A 158 43.32 22.56 3.70
CA TYR A 158 43.72 22.31 5.09
C TYR A 158 45.01 21.47 5.10
N ASP A 159 46.02 22.01 5.76
CA ASP A 159 47.18 21.25 6.21
C ASP A 159 46.86 20.66 7.59
N GLU A 160 47.51 19.53 7.89
CA GLU A 160 47.52 18.78 9.14
C GLU A 160 46.32 17.85 9.44
N GLY A 161 46.59 16.55 9.35
CA GLY A 161 45.64 15.50 9.76
C GLY A 161 46.17 14.09 9.55
N SER A 162 47.31 13.80 10.19
CA SER A 162 47.99 12.52 10.34
C SER A 162 47.08 11.28 10.48
N SER A 163 47.46 10.20 9.78
CA SER A 163 46.91 8.85 9.89
C SER A 163 46.94 8.28 11.32
N PRO A 164 46.04 7.33 11.66
CA PRO A 164 46.33 6.34 12.68
C PRO A 164 46.39 4.93 12.08
N SER A 165 47.59 4.36 12.10
CA SER A 165 47.82 2.91 12.09
C SER A 165 47.57 2.33 13.48
N SER A 166 46.81 1.24 13.57
CA SER A 166 46.64 0.42 14.77
C SER A 166 47.97 -0.02 15.41
N PRO A 167 47.96 -0.38 16.71
CA PRO A 167 48.16 -1.80 17.01
C PRO A 167 47.39 -2.37 18.22
N MET A 168 47.19 -3.69 18.16
CA MET A 168 46.78 -4.58 19.25
C MET A 168 47.62 -4.41 20.52
N LYS A 169 47.00 -4.57 21.69
CA LYS A 169 47.62 -5.29 22.82
C LYS A 169 46.56 -5.98 23.68
N ARG A 170 46.94 -7.17 24.10
CA ARG A 170 46.18 -8.26 24.67
C ARG A 170 46.61 -8.45 26.12
N ASP A 171 45.63 -8.75 26.97
CA ASP A 171 45.64 -9.48 28.25
C ASP A 171 46.44 -9.01 29.48
N LYS A 172 45.88 -9.48 30.60
CA LYS A 172 46.40 -9.67 31.97
C LYS A 172 46.27 -8.49 32.93
N ASP A 173 45.92 -8.66 34.20
CA ASP A 173 45.35 -9.76 34.99
C ASP A 173 45.06 -9.15 36.38
N SER A 174 44.07 -9.72 37.09
CA SER A 174 43.96 -9.84 38.55
C SER A 174 44.23 -8.69 39.54
N ARG A 175 43.19 -8.50 40.38
CA ARG A 175 43.12 -8.08 41.80
C ARG A 175 43.09 -6.61 42.17
#